data_AF-A0A846NGK7-F1
#
_entry.id   AF-A0A846NGK7-F1
#
_cell.length_a   1.000
_cell.length_b   1.000
_cell.length_c   1.000
_cell.angle_alpha   90.00
_cell.angle_beta   90.00
_cell.angle_gamma   90.00
#
_symmetry.space_group_name_H-M   'P 1'
#
loop_
_entity.id
_entity.type
_entity.pdbx_description
1 polymer ?
#
loop_
_entity_poly.entity_id
_entity_poly.type
_entity_poly.pdbx_seq_one_letter_code
_entity_poly.pdbx_strand_id
1 'polypeptide(L)' 'DTVGVMTPATMRRLIEEIKNAVKMPISVHCHNDFGMAVANSLAGVEGGASQVHVAVNGLGERAGNAALEEVVMA' A
#
# COMPACT_ATOMS: atom_id res chain seq x y z
N ASP A 1 -6.02 3.04 2.65
CA ASP A 1 -6.80 1.79 2.74
C ASP A 1 -7.04 1.48 4.20
N THR A 2 -7.99 2.19 4.82
CA THR A 2 -8.17 2.20 6.28
C THR A 2 -8.71 0.90 6.84
N VAL A 3 -9.47 0.13 6.06
CA VAL A 3 -10.13 -1.13 6.48
C VAL A 3 -9.56 -2.36 5.76
N GLY A 4 -8.46 -2.21 5.02
CA GLY A 4 -7.72 -3.32 4.40
C GLY A 4 -8.44 -4.03 3.26
N VAL A 5 -9.48 -3.44 2.66
CA VAL A 5 -10.34 -4.09 1.64
C VAL A 5 -9.82 -3.96 0.21
N MET A 6 -8.74 -3.20 0.01
CA MET A 6 -8.17 -3.00 -1.31
C MET A 6 -7.58 -4.32 -1.85
N THR A 7 -7.68 -4.53 -3.16
CA THR A 7 -6.96 -5.61 -3.86
C THR A 7 -5.82 -5.03 -4.69
N PRO A 8 -4.75 -5.79 -4.98
CA PRO A 8 -3.58 -5.25 -5.67
C PRO A 8 -3.92 -4.60 -7.02
N ALA A 9 -4.76 -5.26 -7.83
CA ALA A 9 -5.18 -4.72 -9.13
C ALA A 9 -5.95 -3.39 -8.99
N THR A 10 -6.81 -3.27 -7.97
CA THR A 10 -7.57 -2.04 -7.73
C THR A 10 -6.68 -0.94 -7.18
N MET A 11 -5.73 -1.27 -6.30
CA MET A 11 -4.76 -0.31 -5.76
C MET A 11 -3.93 0.31 -6.88
N ARG A 12 -3.33 -0.53 -7.74
CA ARG A 12 -2.50 -0.05 -8.85
C ARG A 12 -3.29 0.91 -9.74
N ARG A 13 -4.48 0.50 -10.19
CA ARG A 13 -5.34 1.34 -11.04
C ARG A 13 -5.68 2.68 -10.37
N LEU A 14 -6.04 2.64 -9.09
CA LEU A 14 -6.35 3.85 -8.32
C LEU A 14 -5.14 4.81 -8.27
N ILE A 15 -3.94 4.29 -8.02
CA ILE A 15 -2.75 5.13 -7.95
C ILE A 15 -2.38 5.66 -9.34
N GLU A 16 -2.52 4.89 -10.41
CA GLU A 16 -2.32 5.36 -11.79
C GLU A 16 -3.29 6.53 -12.11
N GLU A 17 -4.56 6.40 -11.74
CA GLU A 17 -5.57 7.46 -11.90
C GLU A 17 -5.20 8.72 -11.11
N ILE A 18 -4.82 8.57 -9.83
CA ILE A 18 -4.42 9.71 -8.98
C ILE A 18 -3.14 10.36 -9.53
N LYS A 19 -2.16 9.58 -9.97
CA LYS A 19 -0.89 10.07 -10.52
C LYS A 19 -1.09 10.93 -11.77
N ASN A 20 -2.07 10.59 -12.58
CA ASN A 20 -2.44 11.38 -13.75
C ASN A 20 -3.23 12.66 -13.38
N ALA A 21 -3.93 12.65 -12.25
CA ALA A 21 -4.73 13.78 -11.78
C ALA A 21 -3.94 14.82 -10.98
N VAL A 22 -2.86 14.43 -10.29
CA VAL A 22 -2.10 15.33 -9.40
C VAL A 22 -0.61 15.37 -9.71
N LYS A 23 0.02 16.52 -9.46
CA LYS A 23 1.48 16.72 -9.63
C LYS A 23 2.28 16.56 -8.34
N MET A 24 1.65 16.05 -7.28
CA MET A 24 2.26 15.88 -5.96
C MET A 24 2.75 14.44 -5.77
N PRO A 25 3.76 14.20 -4.90
CA PRO A 25 4.11 12.86 -4.45
C PRO A 25 2.89 12.16 -3.81
N ILE A 26 2.76 10.86 -4.07
CA ILE A 26 1.67 10.03 -3.54
C ILE A 26 2.29 9.05 -2.53
N SER A 27 1.69 8.99 -1.34
CA SER A 27 2.03 8.03 -0.29
C SER A 27 0.88 7.05 -0.09
N VAL A 28 1.20 5.76 -0.01
CA VAL A 28 0.21 4.69 0.16
C VAL A 28 0.32 4.09 1.56
N HIS A 29 -0.83 3.91 2.21
CA HIS A 29 -0.96 3.29 3.52
C HIS A 29 -2.00 2.16 3.46
N CYS A 30 -1.56 0.94 3.78
CA CYS A 30 -2.34 -0.29 3.70
C CYS A 30 -2.41 -1.00 5.04
N HIS A 31 -3.62 -1.40 5.41
CA HIS A 31 -3.86 -2.29 6.54
C HIS A 31 -4.01 -3.74 6.07
N ASN A 32 -3.70 -4.68 6.96
CA ASN A 32 -3.54 -6.09 6.63
C ASN A 32 -4.75 -6.96 7.01
N ASP A 33 -5.95 -6.36 7.12
CA ASP A 33 -7.19 -7.04 7.53
C ASP A 33 -7.48 -8.32 6.72
N PHE A 34 -7.08 -8.36 5.44
CA PHE A 34 -7.23 -9.52 4.56
C PHE A 34 -5.89 -10.12 4.08
N GLY A 35 -4.78 -9.82 4.76
CA GLY A 35 -3.46 -10.37 4.41
C GLY A 35 -2.85 -9.81 3.11
N MET A 36 -3.34 -8.68 2.62
CA MET A 36 -2.93 -8.09 1.33
C MET A 36 -2.12 -6.81 1.45
N ALA A 37 -1.76 -6.36 2.66
CA ALA A 37 -1.18 -5.03 2.83
C ALA A 37 0.14 -4.84 2.07
N VAL A 38 1.03 -5.83 2.10
CA VAL A 38 2.30 -5.81 1.36
C VAL A 38 2.07 -5.76 -0.15
N ALA A 39 1.23 -6.66 -0.66
CA ALA A 39 0.89 -6.72 -2.08
C ALA A 39 0.24 -5.41 -2.57
N ASN A 40 -0.64 -4.81 -1.77
CA ASN A 40 -1.26 -3.53 -2.06
C ASN A 40 -0.24 -2.38 -2.03
N SER A 41 0.68 -2.35 -1.07
CA SER A 41 1.74 -1.34 -1.03
C SER A 41 2.63 -1.40 -2.28
N LEU A 42 3.07 -2.59 -2.68
CA LEU A 42 3.88 -2.79 -3.90
C LEU A 42 3.09 -2.41 -5.17
N ALA A 43 1.82 -2.82 -5.27
CA ALA A 43 0.94 -2.42 -6.37
C ALA A 43 0.74 -0.90 -6.42
N GLY A 44 0.73 -0.22 -5.27
CA GLY A 44 0.73 1.25 -5.20
C GLY A 44 2.00 1.85 -5.79
N VAL A 45 3.17 1.29 -5.49
CA VAL A 45 4.45 1.70 -6.09
C VAL A 45 4.44 1.47 -7.60
N GLU A 46 3.98 0.31 -8.07
CA GLU A 46 3.82 0.01 -9.50
C GLU A 46 2.90 1.01 -10.21
N GLY A 47 1.86 1.48 -9.52
CA GLY A 47 0.95 2.51 -10.03
C GLY A 47 1.51 3.93 -10.01
N GLY A 48 2.71 4.13 -9.47
CA GLY A 48 3.41 5.42 -9.46
C GLY A 48 3.41 6.16 -8.11
N ALA A 49 3.04 5.50 -7.02
CA ALA A 49 3.26 6.03 -5.67
C ALA A 49 4.76 6.21 -5.42
N SER A 50 5.12 7.30 -4.76
CA SER A 50 6.52 7.62 -4.46
C SER A 50 6.92 7.16 -3.06
N GLN A 51 5.95 6.82 -2.21
CA GLN A 51 6.17 6.40 -0.84
C GLN A 51 5.14 5.34 -0.44
N VAL A 52 5.54 4.44 0.44
CA VAL A 52 4.67 3.49 1.12
C VAL A 52 4.91 3.55 2.61
N HIS A 53 3.85 3.47 3.39
CA HIS A 53 3.92 3.31 4.84
C HIS A 53 3.97 1.82 5.18
N VAL A 54 4.78 1.50 6.17
CA VAL A 54 5.05 0.14 6.64
C VAL A 54 5.21 0.15 8.15
N ALA A 55 5.14 -1.03 8.75
CA ALA A 55 5.41 -1.22 10.18
C ALA A 55 6.40 -2.36 10.39
N VAL A 56 7.28 -2.21 11.39
CA VAL A 56 8.21 -3.28 11.81
C VAL A 56 7.38 -4.50 12.22
N ASN A 57 7.67 -5.66 11.63
CA ASN A 57 6.93 -6.90 11.87
C ASN A 57 5.44 -6.82 11.50
N GLY A 58 5.05 -5.86 10.67
CA GLY A 58 3.65 -5.59 10.30
C GLY A 58 2.78 -5.11 11.45
N LEU A 59 3.35 -4.78 12.62
CA LEU A 59 2.58 -4.44 13.83
C LEU A 59 1.86 -3.10 13.68
N GLY A 60 0.54 -3.09 13.89
CA GLY A 60 -0.29 -1.90 13.75
C GLY A 60 -1.70 -2.12 14.27
N GLU A 61 -2.60 -1.19 13.96
CA GLU A 61 -4.01 -1.29 14.33
C GLU A 61 -4.68 -2.52 13.68
N ARG A 62 -5.59 -3.18 14.41
CA ARG A 62 -6.36 -4.36 13.97
C ARG A 62 -5.46 -5.54 13.57
N ALA A 63 -5.54 -6.00 12.33
CA ALA A 63 -4.70 -7.08 11.80
C ALA A 63 -3.28 -6.62 11.41
N GLY A 64 -2.93 -5.36 11.66
CA GLY A 64 -1.63 -4.79 11.35
C GLY A 64 -1.59 -4.03 10.03
N ASN A 65 -0.38 -3.69 9.60
CA ASN A 65 -0.08 -2.96 8.38
C ASN A 65 0.86 -3.78 7.48
N ALA A 66 1.26 -3.23 6.34
CA ALA A 66 2.32 -3.83 5.51
C ALA A 66 3.61 -4.00 6.33
N ALA A 67 4.14 -5.22 6.38
CA ALA A 67 5.37 -5.54 7.10
C ALA A 67 6.58 -4.93 6.39
N LEU A 68 7.37 -4.15 7.13
CA LEU A 68 8.54 -3.44 6.60
C LEU A 68 9.52 -4.42 5.94
N GLU A 69 9.87 -5.49 6.65
CA GLU A 69 10.83 -6.47 6.19
C GLU A 69 10.35 -7.24 4.95
N GLU A 70 9.05 -7.50 4.81
CA GLU A 70 8.49 -8.12 3.61
C GLU A 70 8.50 -7.15 2.42
N VAL A 71 8.13 -5.88 2.65
CA VAL A 71 8.13 -4.84 1.60
C VAL A 71 9.54 -4.54 1.10
N VAL A 72 10.55 -4.54 1.97
CA VAL A 72 11.95 -4.26 1.58
C VAL A 72 12.60 -5.41 0.81
N MET A 73 12.16 -6.65 1.04
CA MET A 73 12.71 -7.85 0.39
C MET A 73 12.11 -8.15 -0.99
N ALA A 74 10.93 -7.61 -1.27
CA ALA A 74 10.20 -7.80 -2.53
C ALA A 74 10.71 -6.86 -3.64
#